data_AF-A0A231RE80-F1
#
_entry.id   AF-A0A231RE80-F1
#
_cell.length_a   1.000
_cell.length_b   1.000
_cell.length_c   1.000
_cell.angle_alpha   90.00
_cell.angle_beta   90.00
_cell.angle_gamma   90.00
#
_symmetry.space_group_name_H-M   'P 1'
#
loop_
_entity.id
_entity.type
_entity.pdbx_description
1 polymer ?
#
loop_
_entity_poly.entity_id
_entity_poly.type
_entity_poly.pdbx_seq_one_letter_code
_entity_poly.pdbx_strand_id
1 'polypeptide(L)'
;MKSGMMFADLLNYKKESYYKEHPTVRFDTLYEKAEYEIVAVILSEVYRKSDDVFKYYQVEKTGSPAEFDAYVRNIKKLALYDTGVTAQYGDRLIVLSTCEYSTENGRLAVVARKL
;
A
#
# COMPACT_ATOMS: atom_id res chain seq x y z
N MET A 1 10.04 6.87 -12.42
CA MET A 1 11.00 6.58 -13.51
C MET A 1 10.38 6.95 -14.84
N LYS A 2 11.15 7.45 -15.81
CA LYS A 2 10.62 7.96 -17.09
C LYS A 2 10.37 6.88 -18.17
N SER A 3 10.68 5.61 -17.90
CA SER A 3 10.65 4.54 -18.90
C SER A 3 9.37 3.70 -18.94
N GLY A 4 8.40 3.92 -18.04
CA GLY A 4 7.17 3.11 -17.98
C GLY A 4 7.36 1.65 -17.54
N MET A 5 8.57 1.24 -17.16
CA MET A 5 8.87 -0.13 -16.74
C MET A 5 8.76 -0.32 -15.21
N MET A 6 8.73 -1.58 -14.76
CA MET A 6 8.67 -1.98 -13.34
C MET A 6 7.38 -1.50 -12.65
N PHE A 7 7.48 -0.74 -11.55
CA PHE A 7 6.34 -0.23 -10.78
C PHE A 7 5.83 1.12 -11.28
N ALA A 8 6.04 1.46 -12.56
CA ALA A 8 5.49 2.68 -13.14
C ALA A 8 3.96 2.64 -13.17
N ASP A 9 3.37 1.48 -13.49
CA ASP A 9 1.92 1.30 -13.58
C ASP A 9 1.20 1.44 -12.23
N LEU A 10 1.93 1.35 -11.11
CA LEU A 10 1.34 1.67 -9.80
C LEU A 10 0.81 3.11 -9.75
N LEU A 11 1.36 4.03 -10.54
CA LEU A 11 0.88 5.42 -10.62
C LEU A 11 -0.52 5.52 -11.23
N ASN A 12 -0.97 4.54 -12.03
CA ASN A 12 -2.32 4.52 -12.60
C ASN A 12 -3.38 4.39 -11.50
N TYR A 13 -3.05 3.75 -10.37
CA TYR A 13 -3.93 3.63 -9.21
C TYR A 13 -4.26 4.98 -8.54
N LYS A 14 -3.64 6.10 -8.94
CA LYS A 14 -4.15 7.42 -8.55
C LYS A 14 -5.59 7.66 -9.01
N LYS A 15 -6.02 6.99 -10.08
CA LYS A 15 -7.38 7.04 -10.60
C LYS A 15 -8.18 5.90 -9.97
N GLU A 16 -9.23 6.22 -9.23
CA GLU A 16 -10.13 5.23 -8.62
C GLU A 16 -10.72 4.26 -9.66
N SER A 17 -10.98 4.73 -10.89
CA SER A 17 -11.47 3.86 -11.98
C SER A 17 -10.49 2.74 -12.32
N TYR A 18 -9.18 3.00 -12.28
CA TYR A 18 -8.16 1.99 -12.52
C TYR A 18 -8.15 0.93 -11.43
N TYR A 19 -8.30 1.34 -10.16
CA TYR A 19 -8.50 0.41 -9.06
C TYR A 19 -9.74 -0.47 -9.25
N LYS A 20 -10.88 0.13 -9.63
CA LYS A 20 -12.13 -0.62 -9.84
C LYS A 20 -12.00 -1.68 -10.94
N GLU A 21 -11.23 -1.38 -11.98
CA GLU A 21 -10.93 -2.34 -13.04
C GLU A 21 -9.89 -3.38 -12.61
N HIS A 22 -8.99 -3.06 -11.68
CA HIS A 22 -7.86 -3.88 -11.25
C HIS A 22 -7.78 -3.97 -9.70
N PRO A 23 -8.75 -4.62 -9.04
CA PRO A 23 -8.87 -4.55 -7.57
C PRO A 23 -7.90 -5.48 -6.83
N THR A 24 -7.19 -6.36 -7.54
CA THR A 24 -6.32 -7.38 -6.97
C THR A 24 -4.89 -7.33 -7.52
N VAL A 25 -3.97 -7.87 -6.72
CA VAL A 25 -2.57 -8.08 -7.05
C VAL A 25 -2.27 -9.56 -6.91
N ARG A 26 -1.66 -10.17 -7.93
CA ARG A 26 -1.15 -11.54 -7.81
C ARG A 26 0.31 -11.52 -7.36
N PHE A 27 0.62 -12.25 -6.30
CA PHE A 27 1.98 -12.41 -5.80
C PHE A 27 2.28 -13.89 -5.58
N ASP A 28 3.17 -14.41 -6.42
CA ASP A 28 3.59 -15.80 -6.42
C ASP A 28 5.01 -15.91 -5.82
N THR A 29 5.19 -16.86 -4.92
CA THR A 29 6.47 -17.29 -4.37
C THR A 29 6.82 -18.68 -4.88
N LEU A 30 7.97 -19.23 -4.49
CA LEU A 30 8.34 -20.61 -4.80
C LEU A 30 7.37 -21.65 -4.21
N TYR A 31 6.64 -21.29 -3.15
CA TYR A 31 5.84 -22.23 -2.35
C TYR A 31 4.33 -21.97 -2.46
N GLU A 32 3.94 -20.78 -2.88
CA GLU A 32 2.55 -20.32 -2.81
C GLU A 32 2.26 -19.35 -3.95
N LYS A 33 1.10 -19.53 -4.58
CA LYS A 33 0.50 -18.56 -5.48
C LYS A 33 -0.70 -17.97 -4.77
N ALA A 34 -0.78 -16.65 -4.71
CA ALA A 34 -1.84 -15.98 -3.97
C ALA A 34 -2.28 -14.69 -4.65
N GLU A 35 -3.57 -14.42 -4.54
CA GLU A 35 -4.16 -13.14 -4.88
C GLU A 35 -4.32 -12.29 -3.61
N TYR A 36 -4.12 -11.00 -3.76
CA TYR A 36 -4.22 -10.01 -2.71
C TYR A 36 -5.21 -8.94 -3.16
N GLU A 37 -6.20 -8.64 -2.33
CA GLU A 37 -7.18 -7.58 -2.56
C GLU A 37 -6.64 -6.24 -2.04
N ILE A 38 -6.79 -5.18 -2.83
CA ILE A 38 -6.26 -3.86 -2.48
C ILE A 38 -7.10 -3.22 -1.36
N VAL A 39 -6.43 -2.94 -0.24
CA VAL A 39 -7.01 -2.31 0.96
C VAL A 39 -6.93 -0.79 0.87
N ALA A 40 -5.82 -0.25 0.36
CA ALA A 40 -5.62 1.19 0.23
C ALA A 40 -4.59 1.51 -0.85
N VAL A 41 -4.81 2.64 -1.53
CA VAL A 41 -3.81 3.30 -2.38
C VAL A 41 -3.51 4.66 -1.75
N ILE A 42 -2.27 4.87 -1.35
CA ILE A 42 -1.88 6.04 -0.54
C ILE A 42 -0.81 6.88 -1.25
N LEU A 43 -0.81 8.18 -0.94
CA LEU A 43 0.32 9.07 -1.18
C LEU A 43 1.01 9.37 0.14
N SER A 44 2.34 9.33 0.12
CA SER A 44 3.21 9.61 1.27
C SER A 44 4.57 10.09 0.73
N GLU A 45 5.53 10.30 1.61
CA GLU A 45 6.93 10.51 1.28
C GLU A 45 7.84 9.60 2.12
N VAL A 46 9.14 9.63 1.83
CA VAL A 46 10.17 8.95 2.64
C VAL A 46 10.61 9.87 3.78
N TYR A 47 10.34 9.46 5.01
CA TYR A 47 10.68 10.21 6.22
C TYR A 47 12.03 9.80 6.82
N ARG A 48 12.66 10.71 7.58
CA ARG A 48 13.85 10.40 8.36
C ARG A 48 13.50 9.46 9.51
N LYS A 49 14.51 8.76 10.05
CA LYS A 49 14.30 7.84 11.18
C LYS A 49 13.77 8.57 12.42
N SER A 50 14.22 9.79 12.67
CA SER A 50 13.85 10.64 13.81
C SER A 50 12.44 11.23 13.74
N ASP A 51 11.81 11.25 12.56
CA ASP A 51 10.52 11.92 12.39
C ASP A 51 9.43 11.13 13.12
N ASP A 52 8.68 11.81 13.99
CA ASP A 52 7.55 11.24 14.74
C ASP A 52 6.26 11.33 13.93
N VAL A 53 6.24 10.58 12.83
CA VAL A 53 5.12 10.50 11.88
C VAL A 53 4.86 9.06 11.49
N PHE A 54 3.65 8.78 11.03
CA PHE A 54 3.32 7.45 10.52
C PHE A 54 4.13 7.15 9.25
N LYS A 55 4.81 5.99 9.24
CA LYS A 55 5.65 5.52 8.14
C LYS A 55 5.05 4.24 7.58
N TYR A 56 4.33 4.34 6.47
CA TYR A 56 3.60 3.21 5.86
C TYR A 56 4.49 1.99 5.55
N TYR A 57 5.78 2.23 5.29
CA TYR A 57 6.77 1.20 5.01
C TYR A 57 7.25 0.43 6.24
N GLN A 58 6.76 0.75 7.45
CA GLN A 58 7.02 -0.01 8.68
C GLN A 58 5.93 -1.06 8.94
N VAL A 59 5.52 -1.79 7.90
CA VAL A 59 4.47 -2.83 7.97
C VAL A 59 4.88 -4.00 8.87
N GLU A 60 6.18 -4.21 9.09
CA GLU A 60 6.72 -5.19 10.02
C GLU A 60 6.39 -4.87 11.50
N LYS A 61 5.98 -3.64 11.82
CA LYS A 61 5.63 -3.20 13.18
C LYS A 61 4.14 -3.37 13.50
N THR A 62 3.51 -4.41 12.98
CA THR A 62 2.09 -4.73 13.22
C THR A 62 1.93 -6.03 14.01
N GLY A 63 2.78 -6.23 15.03
CA GLY A 63 2.92 -7.51 15.73
C GLY A 63 1.75 -7.84 16.68
N SER A 64 1.06 -6.82 17.19
CA SER A 64 -0.12 -6.94 18.04
C SER A 64 -1.40 -6.45 17.36
N PRO A 65 -2.60 -6.87 17.82
CA PRO A 65 -3.86 -6.38 17.28
C PRO A 65 -3.99 -4.84 17.30
N ALA A 66 -3.56 -4.20 18.39
CA ALA A 66 -3.63 -2.75 18.51
C ALA A 66 -2.72 -2.01 17.53
N GLU A 67 -1.51 -2.52 17.29
CA GLU A 67 -0.56 -1.98 16.30
C GLU A 67 -1.07 -2.18 14.87
N PHE A 68 -1.62 -3.36 14.58
CA PHE A 68 -2.20 -3.66 13.27
C PHE A 68 -3.40 -2.76 12.97
N ASP A 69 -4.32 -2.62 13.91
CA ASP A 69 -5.48 -1.72 13.77
C ASP A 69 -5.02 -0.26 13.60
N ALA A 70 -3.98 0.16 14.31
CA ALA A 70 -3.40 1.49 14.13
C ALA A 70 -2.80 1.66 12.73
N TYR A 71 -2.10 0.65 12.21
CA TYR A 71 -1.56 0.66 10.85
C TYR A 71 -2.68 0.78 9.81
N VAL A 72 -3.71 -0.07 9.89
CA VAL A 72 -4.86 -0.06 8.96
C VAL A 72 -5.59 1.28 9.01
N ARG A 73 -5.84 1.83 10.21
CA ARG A 73 -6.44 3.16 10.35
C ARG A 73 -5.59 4.25 9.69
N ASN A 74 -4.27 4.22 9.86
CA ASN A 74 -3.39 5.23 9.30
C ASN A 74 -3.29 5.16 7.78
N ILE A 75 -3.18 3.95 7.18
CA ILE A 75 -3.20 3.83 5.71
C ILE A 75 -4.55 4.26 5.13
N LYS A 76 -5.67 3.99 5.82
CA LYS A 76 -7.01 4.43 5.40
C LYS A 76 -7.15 5.95 5.44
N LYS A 77 -6.54 6.63 6.43
CA LYS A 77 -6.50 8.10 6.47
C LYS A 77 -5.70 8.72 5.33
N LEU A 78 -4.67 8.02 4.85
CA LEU A 78 -3.83 8.47 3.73
C LEU A 78 -4.36 8.02 2.36
N ALA A 79 -5.44 7.23 2.31
CA ALA A 79 -5.96 6.66 1.09
C ALA A 79 -6.52 7.75 0.17
N LEU A 80 -6.23 7.63 -1.12
CA LEU A 80 -6.75 8.54 -2.15
C LEU A 80 -8.27 8.45 -2.33
N TYR A 81 -8.83 7.28 -2.01
CA TYR A 81 -10.25 6.96 -2.11
C TYR A 81 -10.57 5.77 -1.20
N ASP A 82 -11.85 5.58 -0.91
CA ASP A 82 -12.30 4.41 -0.16
C ASP A 82 -12.51 3.22 -1.10
N THR A 83 -11.85 2.11 -0.79
CA THR A 83 -11.98 0.84 -1.50
C THR A 83 -13.12 -0.02 -0.95
N GLY A 84 -13.67 0.30 0.22
CA GLY A 84 -14.62 -0.55 0.95
C GLY A 84 -13.99 -1.82 1.56
N VAL A 85 -12.72 -2.10 1.29
CA VAL A 85 -11.97 -3.26 1.80
C VAL A 85 -11.21 -2.88 3.06
N THR A 86 -11.28 -3.68 4.12
CA THR A 86 -10.44 -3.49 5.33
C THR A 86 -9.54 -4.69 5.55
N ALA A 87 -8.55 -4.58 6.43
CA ALA A 87 -7.78 -5.72 6.92
C ALA A 87 -7.96 -5.86 8.43
N GLN A 88 -7.82 -7.08 8.94
CA GLN A 88 -7.87 -7.40 10.37
C GLN A 88 -6.59 -8.12 10.81
N TYR A 89 -6.31 -8.07 12.11
CA TYR A 89 -5.15 -8.77 12.66
C TYR A 89 -5.16 -10.26 12.29
N GLY A 90 -4.04 -10.76 11.76
CA GLY A 90 -3.92 -12.11 11.19
C GLY A 90 -3.91 -12.12 9.66
N ASP A 91 -4.45 -11.10 9.01
CA ASP A 91 -4.33 -10.93 7.55
C ASP A 91 -2.86 -10.70 7.17
N ARG A 92 -2.43 -11.28 6.05
CA ARG A 92 -1.11 -11.02 5.48
C ARG A 92 -1.18 -9.83 4.54
N LEU A 93 -0.38 -8.80 4.83
CA LEU A 93 -0.30 -7.61 4.02
C LEU A 93 0.93 -7.63 3.11
N ILE A 94 0.78 -7.07 1.91
CA ILE A 94 1.89 -6.67 1.04
C ILE A 94 1.78 -5.17 0.76
N VAL A 95 2.95 -4.53 0.59
CA VAL A 95 3.07 -3.11 0.27
C VAL A 95 3.93 -2.97 -0.98
N LEU A 96 3.31 -2.52 -2.08
CA LEU A 96 4.01 -2.20 -3.32
C LEU A 96 4.24 -0.70 -3.37
N SER A 97 5.49 -0.26 -3.46
CA SER A 97 5.86 1.16 -3.32
C SER A 97 6.67 1.65 -4.51
N THR A 98 6.28 2.80 -5.08
CA THR A 98 6.99 3.44 -6.21
C THR A 98 7.23 4.92 -5.94
N CYS A 99 8.20 5.50 -6.65
CA CYS A 99 8.44 6.94 -6.62
C CYS A 99 7.26 7.69 -7.25
N GLU A 100 6.78 8.71 -6.55
CA GLU A 100 5.81 9.67 -7.04
C GLU A 100 6.50 11.04 -7.02
N TYR A 101 6.38 11.83 -8.09
CA TYR A 101 7.22 13.01 -8.32
C TYR A 101 6.47 14.35 -8.23
N SER A 102 5.22 14.36 -7.76
CA SER A 102 4.54 15.63 -7.47
C SER A 102 5.07 16.31 -6.22
N THR A 103 5.79 15.58 -5.37
CA THR A 103 6.43 16.07 -4.13
C THR A 103 7.87 15.54 -4.03
N GLU A 104 8.77 16.31 -3.40
CA GLU A 104 10.12 15.82 -3.08
C GLU A 104 10.04 14.56 -2.20
N ASN A 105 10.79 13.51 -2.54
CA ASN A 105 10.71 12.19 -1.88
C ASN A 105 9.33 11.52 -1.88
N GLY A 106 8.42 11.96 -2.76
CA GLY A 106 7.09 11.40 -2.90
C GLY A 106 7.08 9.90 -3.21
N ARG A 107 6.07 9.23 -2.67
CA ARG A 107 5.81 7.82 -2.82
C ARG A 107 4.32 7.59 -3.02
N LEU A 108 4.02 6.71 -3.96
CA LEU A 108 2.73 6.05 -4.03
C LEU A 108 2.92 4.63 -3.54
N ALA A 109 2.04 4.18 -2.65
CA ALA A 109 2.01 2.80 -2.20
C ALA A 109 0.63 2.18 -2.34
N VAL A 110 0.61 0.94 -2.82
CA VAL A 110 -0.57 0.08 -2.85
C VAL A 110 -0.41 -0.94 -1.73
N VAL A 111 -1.34 -0.92 -0.78
CA VAL A 111 -1.40 -1.87 0.33
C VAL A 111 -2.51 -2.87 0.03
N ALA A 112 -2.18 -4.16 0.04
CA ALA A 112 -3.12 -5.24 -0.28
C ALA A 112 -3.05 -6.35 0.77
N ARG A 113 -4.20 -6.97 1.06
CA ARG A 113 -4.32 -8.12 1.97
C ARG A 113 -4.50 -9.39 1.17
N LYS A 114 -3.96 -10.50 1.64
CA LYS A 114 -4.16 -11.81 1.02
C LYS A 114 -5.63 -12.21 1.08
N LEU A 115 -6.16 -12.75 -0.03
CA LEU A 115 -7.48 -13.39 -0.09
C LEU A 115 -7.47 -14.78 0.59
#